data_AF-A0A957FQD6-F1
#
_entry.id   AF-A0A957FQD6-F1
#
_cell.length_a   1.000
_cell.length_b   1.000
_cell.length_c   1.000
_cell.angle_alpha   90.00
_cell.angle_beta   90.00
_cell.angle_gamma   90.00
#
_symmetry.space_group_name_H-M   'P 1'
#
loop_
_entity.id
_entity.type
_entity.pdbx_description
1 polymer ?
#
loop_
_entity_poly.entity_id
_entity_poly.type
_entity_poly.pdbx_seq_one_letter_code
_entity_poly.pdbx_strand_id
1 'polypeptide(L)'
;ISYSLSVQNRRKSRVGHALENHLEQVFEDNAITYSRGKETENKAKPDFIFPSIQHYHNPKFPDTYLTMLGVKSTCKDRWRQVLSEAVRIREKHLLTLEPGISENQTDEMVANKLQLIIPQSLHSTYKPNQQIWLVNVQTFLKLTKTRQLA
;
A
#
# COMPACT_ATOMS: atom_id res chain seq x y z
N ILE A 1 30.35 12.78 11.06
CA ILE A 1 28.87 12.82 11.07
C ILE A 1 28.22 11.87 10.05
N SER A 2 28.95 11.25 9.09
CA SER A 2 28.36 10.34 8.08
C SER A 2 28.02 8.92 8.57
N TYR A 3 28.59 8.44 9.68
CA TYR A 3 28.36 7.08 10.19
C TYR A 3 26.97 6.88 10.83
N SER A 4 26.38 7.93 11.41
CA SER A 4 25.07 7.84 12.08
C SER A 4 23.89 7.72 11.11
N LEU A 5 23.95 8.37 9.93
CA LEU A 5 22.89 8.30 8.92
C LEU A 5 22.81 6.93 8.23
N SER A 6 23.96 6.29 7.97
CA SER A 6 23.99 4.99 7.28
C SER A 6 23.41 3.86 8.15
N VAL A 7 23.66 3.88 9.46
CA VAL A 7 23.09 2.92 10.42
C VAL A 7 21.59 3.13 10.61
N GLN A 8 21.14 4.39 10.70
CA GLN A 8 19.71 4.72 10.79
C GLN A 8 18.94 4.34 9.51
N ASN A 9 19.52 4.56 8.33
CA ASN A 9 18.92 4.16 7.05
C ASN A 9 18.85 2.64 6.89
N ARG A 10 19.88 1.91 7.35
CA ARG A 10 19.87 0.43 7.35
C ARG A 10 18.76 -0.12 8.25
N ARG A 11 18.53 0.45 9.44
CA ARG A 11 17.42 0.06 10.32
C ARG A 11 16.05 0.33 9.68
N LYS A 12 15.87 1.50 9.04
CA LYS A 12 14.62 1.86 8.35
C LYS A 12 14.29 0.94 7.17
N SER A 13 15.29 0.56 6.37
CA SER A 13 15.13 -0.41 5.27
C SER A 13 14.75 -1.81 5.80
N ARG A 14 15.39 -2.29 6.88
CA ARG A 14 15.05 -3.59 7.49
C ARG A 14 13.62 -3.65 8.00
N VAL A 15 13.12 -2.57 8.60
CA VAL A 15 11.72 -2.50 9.09
C VAL A 15 10.72 -2.47 7.93
N GLY A 16 11.04 -1.76 6.83
CA GLY A 16 10.22 -1.78 5.62
C GLY A 16 10.10 -3.20 5.02
N HIS A 17 11.24 -3.86 4.80
CA HIS A 17 11.26 -5.23 4.29
C HIS A 17 10.58 -6.22 5.22
N ALA A 18 10.71 -6.06 6.54
CA ALA A 18 10.01 -6.92 7.49
C ALA A 18 8.49 -6.78 7.35
N LEU A 19 7.96 -5.56 7.25
CA LEU A 19 6.52 -5.35 7.09
C LEU A 19 6.00 -5.97 5.78
N GLU A 20 6.71 -5.74 4.67
CA GLU A 20 6.37 -6.37 3.39
C GLU A 20 6.37 -7.89 3.47
N ASN A 21 7.37 -8.50 4.12
CA ASN A 21 7.44 -9.96 4.28
C ASN A 21 6.26 -10.51 5.12
N HIS A 22 5.82 -9.79 6.16
CA HIS A 22 4.63 -10.21 6.92
C HIS A 22 3.37 -10.13 6.06
N LEU A 23 3.27 -9.11 5.19
CA LEU A 23 2.14 -8.98 4.27
C LEU A 23 2.12 -10.10 3.23
N GLU A 24 3.27 -10.53 2.73
CA GLU A 24 3.37 -11.72 1.87
C GLU A 24 2.76 -12.95 2.53
N GLN A 25 3.19 -13.26 3.76
CA GLN A 25 2.62 -14.38 4.51
C GLN A 25 1.11 -14.24 4.69
N VAL A 26 0.63 -13.05 5.03
CA VAL A 26 -0.81 -12.78 5.16
C VAL A 26 -1.55 -12.99 3.82
N PHE A 27 -0.98 -12.60 2.69
CA PHE A 27 -1.58 -12.82 1.38
C PHE A 27 -1.62 -14.31 1.02
N GLU A 28 -0.53 -15.04 1.28
CA GLU A 28 -0.45 -16.49 1.09
C GLU A 28 -1.49 -17.23 1.93
N ASP A 29 -1.58 -16.93 3.23
CA ASP A 29 -2.54 -17.53 4.16
C ASP A 29 -3.99 -17.28 3.73
N ASN A 30 -4.24 -16.19 3.00
CA ASN A 30 -5.56 -15.83 2.48
C ASN A 30 -5.80 -16.29 1.03
N ALA A 31 -4.85 -17.01 0.42
CA ALA A 31 -4.85 -17.45 -0.98
C ALA A 31 -5.05 -16.28 -1.97
N ILE A 32 -4.40 -15.15 -1.71
CA ILE A 32 -4.40 -13.98 -2.57
C ILE A 32 -3.16 -14.04 -3.47
N THR A 33 -3.36 -14.00 -4.79
CA THR A 33 -2.25 -13.96 -5.75
C THR A 33 -1.74 -12.53 -5.89
N TYR A 34 -0.41 -12.37 -6.00
CA TYR A 34 0.22 -11.06 -6.13
C TYR A 34 1.55 -11.11 -6.89
N SER A 35 2.08 -9.94 -7.22
CA SER A 35 3.44 -9.73 -7.70
C SER A 35 4.12 -8.64 -6.88
N ARG A 36 5.22 -9.00 -6.21
CA ARG A 36 6.00 -8.08 -5.37
C ARG A 36 7.08 -7.35 -6.17
N GLY A 37 7.17 -6.03 -6.02
CA GLY A 37 8.25 -5.19 -6.53
C GLY A 37 8.50 -5.30 -8.04
N LYS A 38 7.45 -5.51 -8.84
CA LYS A 38 7.56 -5.67 -10.30
C LYS A 38 7.36 -4.33 -11.02
N GLU A 39 7.99 -4.20 -12.19
CA GLU A 39 7.97 -2.97 -12.98
C GLU A 39 6.62 -2.77 -13.67
N THR A 40 6.08 -1.56 -13.50
CA THR A 40 4.92 -1.02 -14.22
C THR A 40 5.41 -0.02 -15.28
N GLU A 41 4.72 1.09 -15.51
CA GLU A 41 5.17 2.14 -16.42
C GLU A 41 6.39 2.90 -15.86
N ASN A 42 7.23 3.44 -16.75
CA ASN A 42 8.34 4.32 -16.40
C ASN A 42 9.34 3.74 -15.36
N LYS A 43 9.50 2.41 -15.31
CA LYS A 43 10.33 1.69 -14.34
C LYS A 43 9.90 1.88 -12.88
N ALA A 44 8.67 2.34 -12.64
CA ALA A 44 8.12 2.39 -11.30
C ALA A 44 7.92 0.97 -10.76
N LYS A 45 8.06 0.82 -9.45
CA LYS A 45 8.03 -0.48 -8.75
C LYS A 45 7.13 -0.37 -7.52
N PRO A 46 5.80 -0.49 -7.70
CA PRO A 46 4.91 -0.62 -6.56
C PRO A 46 5.30 -1.83 -5.72
N ASP A 47 5.09 -1.73 -4.41
CA ASP A 47 5.46 -2.78 -3.46
C ASP A 47 4.70 -4.08 -3.80
N PHE A 48 3.38 -3.99 -4.08
CA PHE A 48 2.56 -5.11 -4.55
C PHE A 48 1.57 -4.72 -5.65
N ILE A 49 1.42 -5.63 -6.62
CA ILE A 49 0.37 -5.62 -7.66
C ILE A 49 -0.46 -6.91 -7.56
N PHE A 50 -1.77 -6.77 -7.71
CA PHE A 50 -2.74 -7.87 -7.66
C PHE A 50 -3.61 -7.88 -8.93
N PRO A 51 -3.97 -9.07 -9.48
CA PRO A 51 -3.53 -10.40 -9.04
C PRO A 51 -2.07 -10.71 -9.43
N SER A 52 -1.58 -10.16 -10.53
CA SER A 52 -0.17 -10.30 -10.89
C SER A 52 0.26 -9.23 -11.88
N ILE A 53 1.57 -9.09 -12.07
CA ILE A 53 2.11 -8.15 -13.05
C ILE A 53 1.75 -8.54 -14.49
N GLN A 54 1.55 -9.83 -14.78
CA GLN A 54 1.11 -10.27 -16.11
C GLN A 54 -0.29 -9.76 -16.43
N HIS A 55 -1.20 -9.77 -15.44
CA HIS A 55 -2.54 -9.19 -15.59
C HIS A 55 -2.45 -7.67 -15.74
N TYR A 56 -1.58 -7.03 -14.96
CA TYR A 56 -1.33 -5.60 -15.07
C TYR A 56 -0.77 -5.17 -16.45
N HIS A 57 0.02 -5.99 -17.11
CA HIS A 57 0.54 -5.68 -18.46
C HIS A 57 -0.39 -6.14 -19.58
N ASN A 58 -1.45 -6.91 -19.28
CA ASN A 58 -2.41 -7.33 -20.27
C ASN A 58 -3.48 -6.24 -20.48
N PRO A 59 -3.50 -5.53 -21.63
CA PRO A 59 -4.47 -4.45 -21.87
C PRO A 59 -5.92 -4.95 -22.00
N LYS A 60 -6.11 -6.26 -22.20
CA LYS A 60 -7.46 -6.87 -22.24
C LYS A 60 -7.98 -7.23 -20.85
N PHE A 61 -7.13 -7.25 -19.83
CA PHE A 61 -7.56 -7.50 -18.45
C PHE A 61 -8.22 -6.24 -17.89
N PRO A 62 -9.43 -6.32 -17.30
CA PRO A 62 -10.13 -5.13 -16.81
C PRO A 62 -9.40 -4.41 -15.66
N ASP A 63 -9.28 -3.09 -15.75
CA ASP A 63 -8.65 -2.26 -14.71
C ASP A 63 -9.37 -2.36 -13.35
N THR A 64 -10.67 -2.63 -13.35
CA THR A 64 -11.50 -2.78 -12.14
C THR A 64 -11.08 -3.95 -11.26
N TYR A 65 -10.37 -4.93 -11.82
CA TYR A 65 -9.86 -6.09 -11.10
C TYR A 65 -8.38 -5.95 -10.70
N LEU A 66 -7.72 -4.90 -11.17
CA LEU A 66 -6.36 -4.57 -10.75
C LEU A 66 -6.39 -3.84 -9.40
N THR A 67 -5.45 -4.21 -8.53
CA THR A 67 -5.23 -3.53 -7.25
C THR A 67 -3.73 -3.33 -7.06
N MET A 68 -3.35 -2.21 -6.45
CA MET A 68 -1.97 -1.98 -6.01
C MET A 68 -1.94 -1.64 -4.54
N LEU A 69 -0.87 -2.05 -3.86
CA LEU A 69 -0.60 -1.69 -2.48
C LEU A 69 0.83 -1.17 -2.36
N GLY A 70 0.96 0.08 -1.96
CA GLY A 70 2.19 0.63 -1.43
C GLY A 70 2.29 0.33 0.06
N VAL A 71 3.49 0.11 0.56
CA VAL A 71 3.78 -0.16 1.97
C VAL A 71 4.82 0.83 2.44
N LYS A 72 4.51 1.56 3.51
CA LYS A 72 5.44 2.49 4.13
C LYS A 72 5.38 2.33 5.63
N SER A 73 6.51 2.05 6.27
CA SER A 73 6.62 2.05 7.74
C SER A 73 6.39 3.44 8.36
N THR A 74 6.54 4.50 7.55
CA THR A 74 6.28 5.89 7.94
C THR A 74 5.86 6.66 6.69
N CYS A 75 4.66 7.24 6.71
CA CYS A 75 3.99 7.97 5.65
C CYS A 75 4.65 9.33 5.38
N LYS A 76 4.83 10.20 6.38
CA LYS A 76 5.34 11.59 6.22
C LYS A 76 4.96 12.21 4.87
N ASP A 77 5.91 12.62 4.04
CA ASP A 77 5.65 13.06 2.65
C ASP A 77 5.92 11.97 1.60
N ARG A 78 6.45 10.81 2.04
CA ARG A 78 6.86 9.73 1.14
C ARG A 78 5.69 8.96 0.55
N TRP A 79 4.49 9.07 1.11
CA TRP A 79 3.28 8.47 0.54
C TRP A 79 3.02 8.95 -0.89
N ARG A 80 3.42 10.18 -1.24
CA ARG A 80 3.22 10.74 -2.59
C ARG A 80 3.91 9.93 -3.69
N GLN A 81 4.98 9.20 -3.36
CA GLN A 81 5.70 8.33 -4.30
C GLN A 81 4.78 7.24 -4.87
N VAL A 82 3.82 6.77 -4.08
CA VAL A 82 2.84 5.74 -4.48
C VAL A 82 1.94 6.21 -5.62
N LEU A 83 1.68 7.51 -5.72
CA LEU A 83 0.73 8.07 -6.69
C LEU A 83 1.14 7.79 -8.15
N SER A 84 2.44 7.67 -8.41
CA SER A 84 3.00 7.46 -9.75
C SER A 84 3.23 5.99 -10.13
N GLU A 85 3.08 5.03 -9.20
CA GLU A 85 3.62 3.67 -9.37
C GLU A 85 2.75 2.72 -10.21
N ALA A 86 1.51 3.06 -10.53
CA ALA A 86 0.63 2.23 -11.35
C ALA A 86 -0.42 3.09 -12.06
N VAL A 87 -0.20 3.39 -13.35
CA VAL A 87 -1.06 4.32 -14.09
C VAL A 87 -2.45 3.74 -14.33
N ARG A 88 -2.56 2.43 -14.61
CA ARG A 88 -3.84 1.76 -14.84
C ARG A 88 -4.75 1.73 -13.61
N ILE A 89 -4.16 1.84 -12.42
CA ILE A 89 -4.88 1.72 -11.15
C ILE A 89 -5.16 3.12 -10.60
N ARG A 90 -6.38 3.59 -10.83
CA ARG A 90 -6.84 4.92 -10.41
C ARG A 90 -6.97 5.05 -8.89
N GLU A 91 -7.52 4.03 -8.24
CA GLU A 91 -7.67 3.97 -6.78
C GLU A 91 -6.54 3.14 -6.18
N LYS A 92 -5.62 3.83 -5.50
CA LYS A 92 -4.41 3.23 -4.95
C LYS A 92 -4.60 2.96 -3.47
N HIS A 93 -3.83 2.02 -2.93
CA HIS A 93 -3.87 1.70 -1.50
C HIS A 93 -2.47 1.87 -0.91
N LEU A 94 -2.41 2.40 0.30
CA LEU A 94 -1.19 2.54 1.08
C LEU A 94 -1.38 1.92 2.45
N LEU A 95 -0.55 0.95 2.81
CA LEU A 95 -0.49 0.41 4.16
C LEU A 95 0.64 1.05 4.97
N THR A 96 0.32 1.45 6.19
CA THR A 96 1.29 1.88 7.19
C THR A 96 0.96 1.36 8.58
N LEU A 97 1.97 1.34 9.45
CA LEU A 97 1.84 1.10 10.89
C LEU A 97 2.08 2.38 11.70
N GLU A 98 2.20 3.53 11.05
CA GLU A 98 2.40 4.82 11.72
C GLU A 98 1.12 5.22 12.47
N PRO A 99 1.20 5.45 13.79
CA PRO A 99 0.03 5.83 14.58
C PRO A 99 -0.30 7.30 14.35
N GLY A 100 -1.45 7.58 13.73
CA GLY A 100 -1.99 8.93 13.57
C GLY A 100 -1.14 9.81 12.65
N ILE A 101 -1.75 10.31 11.58
CA ILE A 101 -1.16 11.36 10.74
C ILE A 101 -2.10 12.57 10.71
N SER A 102 -1.60 13.72 10.24
CA SER A 102 -2.41 14.94 10.23
C SER A 102 -3.65 14.80 9.33
N GLU A 103 -4.73 15.52 9.66
CA GLU A 103 -5.94 15.56 8.83
C GLU A 103 -5.62 16.06 7.43
N ASN A 104 -4.81 17.12 7.31
CA ASN A 104 -4.36 17.63 6.01
C ASN A 104 -3.72 16.53 5.16
N GLN A 105 -2.88 15.66 5.75
CA GLN A 105 -2.31 14.54 5.00
C GLN A 105 -3.39 13.56 4.53
N THR A 106 -4.35 13.19 5.39
CA THR A 106 -5.45 12.31 4.96
C THR A 106 -6.36 12.95 3.92
N ASP A 107 -6.64 14.25 4.03
CA ASP A 107 -7.46 15.00 3.07
C ASP A 107 -6.78 15.05 1.70
N GLU A 108 -5.46 15.25 1.68
CA GLU A 108 -4.69 15.17 0.44
C GLU A 108 -4.67 13.76 -0.15
N MET A 109 -4.60 12.71 0.69
CA MET A 109 -4.68 11.33 0.23
C MET A 109 -6.06 11.04 -0.40
N VAL A 110 -7.14 11.49 0.24
CA VAL A 110 -8.52 11.41 -0.29
C VAL A 110 -8.60 12.10 -1.65
N ALA A 111 -8.12 13.34 -1.75
CA ALA A 111 -8.13 14.12 -2.99
C ALA A 111 -7.37 13.42 -4.13
N ASN A 112 -6.31 12.67 -3.80
CA ASN A 112 -5.50 11.90 -4.75
C ASN A 112 -5.95 10.44 -4.94
N LYS A 113 -7.11 10.04 -4.41
CA LYS A 113 -7.65 8.67 -4.50
C LYS A 113 -6.68 7.61 -3.96
N LEU A 114 -5.95 7.96 -2.91
CA LEU A 114 -5.07 7.05 -2.19
C LEU A 114 -5.74 6.62 -0.88
N GLN A 115 -6.26 5.41 -0.83
CA GLN A 115 -6.88 4.84 0.35
C GLN A 115 -5.84 4.40 1.39
N LEU A 116 -5.94 4.92 2.61
CA LEU A 116 -5.06 4.52 3.70
C LEU A 116 -5.57 3.23 4.37
N ILE A 117 -4.69 2.24 4.47
CA ILE A 117 -4.91 0.93 5.08
C ILE A 117 -4.13 0.84 6.39
N ILE A 118 -4.85 0.64 7.49
CA ILE A 118 -4.29 0.64 8.85
C ILE A 118 -4.81 -0.56 9.63
N PRO A 119 -4.00 -1.29 10.42
CA PRO A 119 -4.51 -2.32 11.33
C PRO A 119 -5.57 -1.76 12.28
N GLN A 120 -6.65 -2.51 12.51
CA GLN A 120 -7.80 -2.05 13.27
C GLN A 120 -7.43 -1.48 14.66
N SER A 121 -6.43 -2.06 15.31
CA SER A 121 -5.94 -1.63 16.63
C SER A 121 -5.33 -0.23 16.64
N LEU A 122 -4.89 0.29 15.50
CA LEU A 122 -4.30 1.63 15.36
C LEU A 122 -5.32 2.69 14.92
N HIS A 123 -6.57 2.31 14.59
CA HIS A 123 -7.58 3.31 14.17
C HIS A 123 -7.87 4.33 15.28
N SER A 124 -7.84 3.89 16.55
CA SER A 124 -8.05 4.76 17.71
C SER A 124 -6.99 5.86 17.87
N THR A 125 -5.84 5.75 17.19
CA THR A 125 -4.80 6.81 17.21
C THR A 125 -5.08 7.93 16.22
N TYR A 126 -6.09 7.79 15.37
CA TYR A 126 -6.53 8.80 14.39
C TYR A 126 -7.73 9.57 14.93
N LYS A 127 -7.99 10.76 14.39
CA LYS A 127 -9.15 11.55 14.77
C LYS A 127 -10.46 10.90 14.30
N PRO A 128 -11.59 11.11 15.00
CA PRO A 128 -12.85 10.46 14.66
C PRO A 128 -13.32 10.66 13.21
N ASN A 129 -13.10 11.83 12.64
CA ASN A 129 -13.42 12.12 11.24
C ASN A 129 -12.54 11.34 10.25
N GLN A 130 -11.24 11.16 10.56
CA GLN A 130 -10.34 10.36 9.74
C GLN A 130 -10.73 8.87 9.78
N GLN A 131 -11.12 8.37 10.97
CA GLN A 131 -11.46 6.95 11.18
C GLN A 131 -12.57 6.45 10.24
N ILE A 132 -13.53 7.31 9.89
CA ILE A 132 -14.64 6.98 8.97
C ILE A 132 -14.11 6.59 7.58
N TRP A 133 -13.00 7.21 7.16
CA TRP A 133 -12.38 6.98 5.86
C TRP A 133 -11.33 5.87 5.88
N LEU A 134 -10.77 5.52 7.04
CA LEU A 134 -9.74 4.47 7.11
C LEU A 134 -10.30 3.10 6.73
N VAL A 135 -9.49 2.32 6.03
CA VAL A 135 -9.80 0.92 5.75
C VAL A 135 -8.87 0.05 6.59
N ASN A 136 -9.43 -1.00 7.19
CA ASN A 136 -8.61 -1.97 7.92
C ASN A 136 -8.03 -3.05 6.99
N VAL A 137 -6.98 -3.74 7.45
CA VAL A 137 -6.29 -4.78 6.66
C VAL A 137 -7.26 -5.89 6.23
N GLN A 138 -8.18 -6.32 7.09
CA GLN A 138 -9.13 -7.39 6.76
C GLN A 138 -10.07 -7.00 5.61
N THR A 139 -10.60 -5.77 5.63
CA THR A 139 -11.43 -5.23 4.56
C THR A 139 -10.65 -5.13 3.25
N PHE A 140 -9.38 -4.70 3.30
CA PHE A 140 -8.51 -4.68 2.13
C PHE A 140 -8.29 -6.09 1.55
N LEU A 141 -8.01 -7.10 2.39
CA LEU A 141 -7.84 -8.49 1.94
C LEU A 141 -9.12 -9.01 1.26
N LYS A 142 -10.29 -8.73 1.84
CA LYS A 142 -11.59 -9.13 1.25
C LYS A 142 -11.84 -8.44 -0.09
N LEU A 143 -11.52 -7.16 -0.22
CA LEU A 143 -11.61 -6.41 -1.48
C LEU A 143 -10.74 -7.07 -2.55
N THR A 144 -9.46 -7.25 -2.25
CA THR A 144 -8.48 -7.83 -3.17
C THR A 144 -8.91 -9.24 -3.58
N LYS A 145 -9.33 -10.09 -2.65
CA LYS A 145 -9.79 -11.44 -2.93
C LYS A 145 -11.04 -11.46 -3.82
N THR A 146 -12.02 -10.60 -3.54
CA THR A 146 -13.23 -10.48 -4.38
C THR A 146 -12.88 -10.11 -5.82
N ARG A 147 -11.93 -9.19 -6.03
CA ARG A 147 -11.47 -8.78 -7.36
C ARG A 147 -10.75 -9.89 -8.13
N GLN A 148 -10.25 -10.94 -7.47
CA GLN A 148 -9.60 -12.07 -8.12
C GLN A 148 -10.55 -13.22 -8.48
N LEU A 149 -11.79 -13.19 -7.99
CA LEU A 149 -12.81 -14.21 -8.26
C LEU A 149 -13.74 -13.85 -9.43
N ALA A 150 -13.63 -12.63 -9.94
CA ALA A 150 -14.49 -12.07 -10.98
C ALA A 150 -13.80 -12.05 -12.35
#